data_AF-A0A968VE91-F1
#
_entry.id   AF-A0A968VE91-F1
#
_cell.length_a   1.000
_cell.length_b   1.000
_cell.length_c   1.000
_cell.angle_alpha   90.00
_cell.angle_beta   90.00
_cell.angle_gamma   90.00
#
_symmetry.space_group_name_H-M   'P 1'
#
loop_
_entity.id
_entity.type
_entity.pdbx_description
1 polymer ?
#
loop_
_entity_poly.entity_id
_entity_poly.type
_entity_poly.pdbx_seq_one_letter_code
_entity_poly.pdbx_strand_id
1 'polypeptide(L)'
;MQVVIRRWIRLVRITPLLLGIFYSVPQVASNSVVLAQNAQQFRLQALDYHQQALSIMRQVGDRTGEANILYNLALVQQSLNDIPSALQSIQGAIAIVEDIRGQLLDPEFRTSYFATVQGYYKLQITLLMELNQRNPNQGYNSQAFNVTEQSKARTLIELLTESKADIRNGVDPQLLQQEQDIQTQLDTLDKRRLELANSRDNNQQIATLEAQRSTLETQYRNLQAQIRATSPKYAALKYPQPLTLEQIQQQILDDNTVILSYSLGEKRSYLWLISKTEMSSYELPAGKIIEDLINQKSPPPIYQPPH
;
A
#
# COMPACT_ATOMS: atom_id res chain seq x y z
N MET A 1 78.78 1.27 -19.68
CA MET A 1 78.95 0.24 -20.73
C MET A 1 79.60 -0.97 -20.08
N GLN A 2 79.04 -2.18 -20.23
CA GLN A 2 79.44 -3.45 -19.58
C GLN A 2 79.29 -3.42 -18.02
N VAL A 3 78.65 -4.37 -17.31
CA VAL A 3 78.76 -5.86 -17.22
C VAL A 3 79.97 -6.25 -16.34
N VAL A 4 79.83 -6.53 -15.03
CA VAL A 4 79.22 -7.71 -14.31
C VAL A 4 80.33 -8.67 -13.80
N ILE A 5 80.03 -9.61 -12.87
CA ILE A 5 80.89 -10.68 -12.27
C ILE A 5 81.87 -10.22 -11.15
N ARG A 6 82.06 -10.92 -10.00
CA ARG A 6 81.25 -11.92 -9.23
C ARG A 6 81.97 -12.31 -7.90
N ARG A 7 81.22 -12.93 -6.99
CA ARG A 7 81.62 -13.98 -5.99
C ARG A 7 82.34 -13.61 -4.67
N TRP A 8 82.29 -14.61 -3.77
CA TRP A 8 82.79 -14.70 -2.38
C TRP A 8 81.94 -13.92 -1.35
N ILE A 9 81.41 -14.48 -0.24
CA ILE A 9 81.46 -15.84 0.34
C ILE A 9 80.08 -16.34 0.84
N ARG A 10 80.03 -17.65 1.09
CA ARG A 10 78.93 -18.59 1.41
C ARG A 10 78.07 -18.30 2.68
N LEU A 11 76.96 -19.05 2.74
CA LEU A 11 76.35 -19.70 3.93
C LEU A 11 75.62 -18.85 5.01
N VAL A 12 74.34 -18.58 4.76
CA VAL A 12 73.25 -19.04 5.66
C VAL A 12 72.07 -19.54 4.80
N ARG A 13 71.52 -20.73 5.09
CA ARG A 13 70.19 -21.13 4.61
C ARG A 13 69.17 -20.70 5.67
N ILE A 14 68.47 -19.59 5.45
CA ILE A 14 67.30 -19.24 6.27
C ILE A 14 66.06 -19.77 5.56
N THR A 15 65.47 -20.83 6.10
CA THR A 15 64.12 -21.27 5.72
C THR A 15 63.09 -20.31 6.30
N PRO A 16 62.20 -19.71 5.50
CA PRO A 16 61.16 -18.82 6.00
C PRO A 16 60.06 -19.62 6.72
N LEU A 17 60.27 -19.88 8.01
CA LEU A 17 59.23 -20.34 8.94
C LEU A 17 58.28 -19.18 9.27
N LEU A 18 57.49 -18.74 8.27
CA LEU A 18 56.37 -17.81 8.47
C LEU A 18 55.09 -18.59 8.79
N LEU A 19 55.07 -19.12 10.01
CA LEU A 19 54.00 -19.94 10.53
C LEU A 19 52.97 -19.07 11.27
N GLY A 20 51.81 -18.84 10.65
CA GLY A 20 50.57 -18.53 11.36
C GLY A 20 50.30 -17.08 11.78
N ILE A 21 50.03 -16.17 10.83
CA ILE A 21 49.03 -15.10 11.01
C ILE A 21 48.10 -15.08 9.79
N PHE A 22 47.13 -16.00 9.76
CA PHE A 22 46.10 -16.04 8.71
C PHE A 22 44.79 -16.68 9.19
N TYR A 23 44.24 -16.16 10.30
CA TYR A 23 42.95 -16.57 10.86
C TYR A 23 42.07 -15.37 11.24
N SER A 24 40.77 -15.61 11.39
CA SER A 24 39.77 -14.73 12.02
C SER A 24 39.04 -13.65 11.19
N VAL A 25 38.85 -13.86 9.88
CA VAL A 25 37.70 -13.31 9.14
C VAL A 25 36.84 -14.31 8.28
N PRO A 26 36.86 -15.66 8.43
CA PRO A 26 35.93 -16.52 7.65
C PRO A 26 34.52 -16.67 8.25
N GLN A 27 34.39 -17.00 9.55
CA GLN A 27 33.14 -17.57 10.08
C GLN A 27 31.93 -16.60 10.11
N VAL A 28 32.16 -15.32 10.40
CA VAL A 28 31.06 -14.33 10.39
C VAL A 28 30.53 -14.15 8.96
N ALA A 29 31.44 -14.12 7.97
CA ALA A 29 31.08 -14.02 6.56
C ALA A 29 30.32 -15.28 6.10
N SER A 30 30.81 -16.49 6.38
CA SER A 30 30.12 -17.73 5.99
C SER A 30 28.73 -17.82 6.63
N ASN A 31 28.60 -17.46 7.91
CA ASN A 31 27.31 -17.46 8.60
C ASN A 31 26.35 -16.43 8.00
N SER A 32 26.83 -15.22 7.66
CA SER A 32 25.98 -14.21 7.00
C SER A 32 25.52 -14.63 5.60
N VAL A 33 26.35 -15.33 4.83
CA VAL A 33 26.00 -15.83 3.48
C VAL A 33 24.97 -16.95 3.59
N VAL A 34 25.16 -17.92 4.49
CA VAL A 34 24.19 -19.01 4.72
C VAL A 34 22.86 -18.45 5.24
N LEU A 35 22.88 -17.48 6.15
CA LEU A 35 21.66 -16.80 6.61
C LEU A 35 20.95 -16.06 5.47
N ALA A 36 21.68 -15.37 4.60
CA ALA A 36 21.12 -14.67 3.44
C ALA A 36 20.51 -15.65 2.41
N GLN A 37 21.19 -16.76 2.14
CA GLN A 37 20.70 -17.83 1.25
C GLN A 37 19.44 -18.51 1.81
N ASN A 38 19.46 -18.91 3.09
CA ASN A 38 18.29 -19.48 3.75
C ASN A 38 17.10 -18.50 3.73
N ALA A 39 17.33 -17.23 4.05
CA ALA A 39 16.30 -16.20 3.99
C ALA A 39 15.76 -15.98 2.56
N GLN A 40 16.60 -16.11 1.52
CA GLN A 40 16.15 -16.06 0.13
C GLN A 40 15.31 -17.28 -0.24
N GLN A 41 15.69 -18.48 0.19
CA GLN A 41 14.91 -19.71 0.00
C GLN A 41 13.53 -19.61 0.68
N PHE A 42 13.48 -19.15 1.93
CA PHE A 42 12.20 -18.95 2.64
C PHE A 42 11.31 -17.91 1.96
N ARG A 43 11.87 -16.82 1.41
CA ARG A 43 11.10 -15.85 0.60
C ARG A 43 10.51 -16.48 -0.66
N LEU A 44 11.26 -17.30 -1.37
CA LEU A 44 10.78 -18.01 -2.58
C LEU A 44 9.69 -19.04 -2.25
N GLN A 45 9.82 -19.75 -1.12
CA GLN A 45 8.77 -20.65 -0.63
C GLN A 45 7.50 -19.88 -0.21
N ALA A 46 7.63 -18.74 0.48
CA ALA A 46 6.51 -17.89 0.83
C ALA A 46 5.78 -17.34 -0.41
N LEU A 47 6.52 -16.99 -1.48
CA LEU A 47 5.95 -16.55 -2.75
C LEU A 47 5.05 -17.64 -3.36
N ASP A 48 5.53 -18.88 -3.42
CA ASP A 48 4.77 -20.03 -3.94
C ASP A 48 3.53 -20.33 -3.09
N TYR A 49 3.67 -20.43 -1.76
CA TYR A 49 2.51 -20.63 -0.87
C TYR A 49 1.47 -19.53 -0.99
N HIS A 50 1.87 -18.27 -1.15
CA HIS A 50 0.94 -17.17 -1.37
C HIS A 50 0.31 -17.20 -2.78
N GLN A 51 1.00 -17.68 -3.82
CA GLN A 51 0.39 -17.89 -5.14
C GLN A 51 -0.65 -19.01 -5.12
N GLN A 52 -0.37 -20.12 -4.42
CA GLN A 52 -1.35 -21.19 -4.19
C GLN A 52 -2.57 -20.65 -3.40
N ALA A 53 -2.34 -19.93 -2.32
CA ALA A 53 -3.41 -19.31 -1.52
C ALA A 53 -4.23 -18.29 -2.33
N LEU A 54 -3.61 -17.50 -3.21
CA LEU A 54 -4.31 -16.55 -4.08
C LEU A 54 -5.27 -17.26 -5.03
N SER A 55 -4.86 -18.40 -5.58
CA SER A 55 -5.71 -19.26 -6.41
C SER A 55 -6.93 -19.76 -5.62
N ILE A 56 -6.73 -20.22 -4.38
CA ILE A 56 -7.81 -20.68 -3.50
C ILE A 56 -8.77 -19.54 -3.16
N MET A 57 -8.28 -18.37 -2.71
CA MET A 57 -9.14 -17.22 -2.35
C MET A 57 -10.02 -16.76 -3.51
N ARG A 58 -9.50 -16.82 -4.75
CA ARG A 58 -10.26 -16.55 -5.98
C ARG A 58 -11.29 -17.62 -6.32
N GLN A 59 -11.02 -18.88 -6.00
CA GLN A 59 -11.94 -20.00 -6.21
C GLN A 59 -13.06 -20.09 -5.16
N VAL A 60 -12.91 -19.41 -4.01
CA VAL A 60 -13.92 -19.35 -2.93
C VAL A 60 -14.42 -17.93 -2.67
N GLY A 61 -14.32 -17.05 -3.68
CA GLY A 61 -14.85 -15.69 -3.70
C GLY A 61 -14.45 -14.77 -2.55
N ASP A 62 -13.42 -15.09 -1.76
CA ASP A 62 -13.01 -14.28 -0.63
C ASP A 62 -12.16 -13.10 -1.10
N ARG A 63 -12.85 -12.00 -1.41
CA ARG A 63 -12.24 -10.73 -1.85
C ARG A 63 -11.32 -10.13 -0.77
N THR A 64 -11.66 -10.28 0.51
CA THR A 64 -10.81 -9.81 1.62
C THR A 64 -9.56 -10.67 1.73
N GLY A 65 -9.72 -12.00 1.68
CA GLY A 65 -8.61 -12.95 1.59
C GLY A 65 -7.70 -12.70 0.37
N GLU A 66 -8.28 -12.45 -0.80
CA GLU A 66 -7.56 -12.11 -2.03
C GLU A 66 -6.70 -10.84 -1.84
N ALA A 67 -7.28 -9.76 -1.30
CA ALA A 67 -6.57 -8.52 -1.03
C ALA A 67 -5.42 -8.71 -0.02
N ASN A 68 -5.65 -9.50 1.03
CA ASN A 68 -4.66 -9.81 2.06
C ASN A 68 -3.49 -10.65 1.51
N ILE A 69 -3.77 -11.62 0.65
CA ILE A 69 -2.73 -12.43 -0.01
C ILE A 69 -1.96 -11.58 -1.03
N LEU A 70 -2.60 -10.69 -1.79
CA LEU A 70 -1.93 -9.76 -2.70
C LEU A 70 -1.03 -8.76 -1.95
N TYR A 71 -1.43 -8.26 -0.78
CA TYR A 71 -0.58 -7.46 0.10
C TYR A 71 0.66 -8.23 0.57
N ASN A 72 0.48 -9.48 1.01
CA ASN A 72 1.60 -10.32 1.45
C ASN A 72 2.54 -10.70 0.29
N LEU A 73 2.01 -10.96 -0.91
CA LEU A 73 2.82 -11.13 -2.13
C LEU A 73 3.67 -9.90 -2.40
N ALA A 74 3.11 -8.69 -2.30
CA ALA A 74 3.86 -7.45 -2.50
C ALA A 74 5.02 -7.28 -1.50
N LEU A 75 4.83 -7.62 -0.21
CA LEU A 75 5.91 -7.63 0.79
C LEU A 75 7.00 -8.66 0.45
N VAL A 76 6.62 -9.87 0.06
CA VAL A 76 7.58 -10.91 -0.32
C VAL A 76 8.37 -10.51 -1.58
N GLN A 77 7.70 -9.99 -2.60
CA GLN A 77 8.31 -9.49 -3.84
C GLN A 77 9.24 -8.30 -3.58
N GLN A 78 8.86 -7.34 -2.73
CA GLN A 78 9.75 -6.25 -2.28
C GLN A 78 11.01 -6.82 -1.61
N SER A 79 10.85 -7.80 -0.72
CA SER A 79 11.99 -8.44 -0.02
C SER A 79 12.85 -9.36 -0.91
N LEU A 80 12.38 -9.69 -2.12
CA LEU A 80 13.13 -10.31 -3.21
C LEU A 80 13.72 -9.26 -4.19
N ASN A 81 13.50 -7.96 -3.93
CA ASN A 81 13.87 -6.82 -4.78
C ASN A 81 13.12 -6.74 -6.14
N ASP A 82 12.05 -7.52 -6.31
CA ASP A 82 11.14 -7.46 -7.46
C ASP A 82 10.08 -6.39 -7.25
N ILE A 83 10.51 -5.13 -7.33
CA ILE A 83 9.65 -3.95 -7.12
C ILE A 83 8.53 -3.83 -8.17
N PRO A 84 8.73 -4.14 -9.47
CA PRO A 84 7.64 -4.12 -10.45
C PRO A 84 6.50 -5.09 -10.11
N SER A 85 6.81 -6.36 -9.80
CA SER A 85 5.77 -7.32 -9.43
C SER A 85 5.13 -6.97 -8.07
N ALA A 86 5.91 -6.45 -7.12
CA ALA A 86 5.39 -5.95 -5.85
C ALA A 86 4.39 -4.81 -6.05
N LEU A 87 4.69 -3.86 -6.96
CA LEU A 87 3.80 -2.76 -7.31
C LEU A 87 2.50 -3.26 -7.94
N GLN A 88 2.58 -4.25 -8.84
CA GLN A 88 1.41 -4.87 -9.45
C GLN A 88 0.52 -5.58 -8.41
N SER A 89 1.13 -6.34 -7.49
CA SER A 89 0.39 -7.03 -6.42
C SER A 89 -0.32 -6.04 -5.48
N ILE A 90 0.36 -4.97 -5.04
CA ILE A 90 -0.27 -3.98 -4.14
C ILE A 90 -1.35 -3.14 -4.84
N GLN A 91 -1.18 -2.83 -6.13
CA GLN A 91 -2.23 -2.19 -6.94
C GLN A 91 -3.47 -3.09 -7.03
N GLY A 92 -3.28 -4.40 -7.23
CA GLY A 92 -4.35 -5.38 -7.19
C GLY A 92 -5.06 -5.41 -5.83
N ALA A 93 -4.31 -5.46 -4.72
CA ALA A 93 -4.88 -5.43 -3.37
C ALA A 93 -5.71 -4.16 -3.11
N ILE A 94 -5.17 -2.99 -3.45
CA ILE A 94 -5.84 -1.69 -3.24
C ILE A 94 -7.10 -1.56 -4.11
N ALA A 95 -7.09 -2.08 -5.35
CA ALA A 95 -8.29 -2.09 -6.18
C ALA A 95 -9.45 -2.87 -5.54
N ILE A 96 -9.17 -3.98 -4.86
CA ILE A 96 -10.18 -4.77 -4.13
C ILE A 96 -10.62 -4.04 -2.86
N VAL A 97 -9.68 -3.45 -2.12
CA VAL A 97 -9.97 -2.63 -0.92
C VAL A 97 -10.90 -1.45 -1.26
N GLU A 98 -10.73 -0.80 -2.41
CA GLU A 98 -11.59 0.30 -2.84
C GLU A 98 -12.95 -0.14 -3.37
N ASP A 99 -13.04 -1.32 -4.01
CA ASP A 99 -14.29 -1.98 -4.40
C ASP A 99 -15.14 -2.27 -3.14
N ILE A 100 -14.54 -2.87 -2.11
CA ILE A 100 -15.17 -3.11 -0.79
C ILE A 100 -15.53 -1.78 -0.11
N ARG A 101 -14.61 -0.81 -0.02
CA ARG A 101 -14.84 0.51 0.60
C ARG A 101 -15.93 1.32 -0.11
N GLY A 102 -16.17 1.07 -1.40
CA GLY A 102 -17.25 1.65 -2.20
C GLY A 102 -18.61 0.91 -2.08
N GLN A 103 -18.62 -0.30 -1.53
CA GLN A 103 -19.85 -1.03 -1.18
C GLN A 103 -20.35 -0.66 0.22
N LEU A 104 -19.44 -0.44 1.18
CA LEU A 104 -19.78 0.06 2.52
C LEU A 104 -20.58 1.37 2.46
N LEU A 105 -21.79 1.37 3.02
CA LEU A 105 -22.67 2.55 3.10
C LEU A 105 -22.31 3.49 4.27
N ASP A 106 -21.97 2.92 5.42
CA ASP A 106 -21.79 3.64 6.68
C ASP A 106 -20.38 4.29 6.77
N PRO A 107 -20.27 5.61 7.06
CA PRO A 107 -18.98 6.25 7.32
C PRO A 107 -18.17 5.58 8.44
N GLU A 108 -18.78 5.14 9.55
CA GLU A 108 -18.07 4.53 10.68
C GLU A 108 -17.46 3.18 10.28
N PHE A 109 -18.18 2.39 9.47
CA PHE A 109 -17.64 1.16 8.88
C PHE A 109 -16.55 1.44 7.85
N ARG A 110 -16.63 2.54 7.06
CA ARG A 110 -15.52 2.93 6.18
C ARG A 110 -14.28 3.33 6.96
N THR A 111 -14.42 4.10 8.03
CA THR A 111 -13.30 4.56 8.87
C THR A 111 -12.62 3.39 9.58
N SER A 112 -13.39 2.52 10.24
CA SER A 112 -12.87 1.32 10.91
C SER A 112 -12.28 0.30 9.93
N TYR A 113 -12.89 0.09 8.76
CA TYR A 113 -12.31 -0.73 7.69
C TYR A 113 -10.98 -0.14 7.19
N PHE A 114 -10.93 1.17 6.90
CA PHE A 114 -9.74 1.85 6.40
C PHE A 114 -8.54 1.73 7.37
N ALA A 115 -8.78 1.74 8.68
CA ALA A 115 -7.73 1.51 9.68
C ALA A 115 -7.04 0.15 9.53
N THR A 116 -7.74 -0.89 9.06
CA THR A 116 -7.15 -2.23 8.84
C THR A 116 -6.30 -2.33 7.57
N VAL A 117 -6.55 -1.47 6.58
CA VAL A 117 -5.89 -1.49 5.25
C VAL A 117 -4.90 -0.34 5.03
N GLN A 118 -4.69 0.55 6.00
CA GLN A 118 -3.79 1.72 5.85
C GLN A 118 -2.36 1.33 5.44
N GLY A 119 -1.88 0.15 5.85
CA GLY A 119 -0.57 -0.39 5.46
C GLY A 119 -0.42 -0.59 3.94
N TYR A 120 -1.52 -0.76 3.22
CA TYR A 120 -1.50 -1.12 1.79
C TYR A 120 -1.05 0.10 0.98
N TYR A 121 -1.67 1.25 1.25
CA TYR A 121 -1.29 2.56 0.71
C TYR A 121 0.16 2.92 1.10
N LYS A 122 0.56 2.70 2.35
CA LYS A 122 1.95 2.92 2.82
C LYS A 122 2.97 2.07 2.04
N LEU A 123 2.64 0.81 1.76
CA LEU A 123 3.49 -0.08 0.95
C LEU A 123 3.56 0.41 -0.51
N GLN A 124 2.44 0.75 -1.14
CA GLN A 124 2.42 1.27 -2.51
C GLN A 124 3.23 2.57 -2.64
N ILE A 125 3.08 3.50 -1.70
CA ILE A 125 3.88 4.73 -1.61
C ILE A 125 5.37 4.39 -1.52
N THR A 126 5.75 3.44 -0.66
CA THR A 126 7.15 3.02 -0.50
C THR A 126 7.73 2.44 -1.80
N LEU A 127 6.99 1.56 -2.48
CA LEU A 127 7.41 0.94 -3.73
C LEU A 127 7.53 1.96 -4.88
N LEU A 128 6.61 2.92 -4.97
CA LEU A 128 6.68 4.02 -5.95
C LEU A 128 7.87 4.95 -5.67
N MET A 129 8.16 5.26 -4.40
CA MET A 129 9.34 6.07 -4.05
C MET A 129 10.66 5.32 -4.27
N GLU A 130 10.72 4.01 -4.04
CA GLU A 130 11.86 3.17 -4.45
C GLU A 130 12.06 3.18 -5.97
N LEU A 131 10.99 3.07 -6.76
CA LEU A 131 11.07 3.16 -8.22
C LEU A 131 11.51 4.56 -8.67
N ASN A 132 11.06 5.62 -8.01
CA ASN A 132 11.47 6.99 -8.29
C ASN A 132 12.97 7.24 -7.99
N GLN A 133 13.52 6.60 -6.94
CA GLN A 133 14.95 6.65 -6.63
C GLN A 133 15.80 5.88 -7.65
N ARG A 134 15.29 4.77 -8.19
CA ARG A 134 15.97 3.95 -9.22
C ARG A 134 15.85 4.56 -10.63
N ASN A 135 14.70 5.12 -10.95
CA ASN A 135 14.31 5.63 -12.27
C ASN A 135 13.53 6.95 -12.11
N PRO A 136 14.22 8.09 -11.88
CA PRO A 136 13.56 9.39 -11.78
C PRO A 136 12.86 9.78 -13.09
N ASN A 137 11.95 10.74 -12.99
CA ASN A 137 11.17 11.31 -14.10
C ASN A 137 10.15 10.37 -14.79
N GLN A 138 10.00 9.12 -14.33
CA GLN A 138 8.96 8.17 -14.79
C GLN A 138 7.58 8.40 -14.14
N GLY A 139 7.32 9.59 -13.57
CA GLY A 139 6.05 9.93 -12.91
C GLY A 139 5.75 9.20 -11.59
N TYR A 140 6.65 8.35 -11.08
CA TYR A 140 6.41 7.62 -9.84
C TYR A 140 6.25 8.54 -8.61
N ASN A 141 6.92 9.70 -8.59
CA ASN A 141 6.77 10.70 -7.53
C ASN A 141 5.33 11.23 -7.41
N SER A 142 4.73 11.63 -8.54
CA SER A 142 3.35 12.13 -8.59
C SER A 142 2.32 11.02 -8.34
N GLN A 143 2.61 9.78 -8.74
CA GLN A 143 1.82 8.61 -8.35
C GLN A 143 1.83 8.39 -6.83
N ALA A 144 3.00 8.45 -6.17
CA ALA A 144 3.12 8.25 -4.73
C ALA A 144 2.37 9.33 -3.92
N PHE A 145 2.39 10.58 -4.41
CA PHE A 145 1.55 11.65 -3.86
C PHE A 145 0.05 11.40 -4.10
N ASN A 146 -0.38 11.04 -5.31
CA ASN A 146 -1.79 10.74 -5.58
C ASN A 146 -2.33 9.61 -4.68
N VAL A 147 -1.52 8.58 -4.39
CA VAL A 147 -1.85 7.51 -3.42
C VAL A 147 -1.90 8.03 -1.98
N THR A 148 -1.03 8.99 -1.63
CA THR A 148 -1.08 9.68 -0.33
C THR A 148 -2.39 10.45 -0.17
N GLU A 149 -2.83 11.19 -1.18
CA GLU A 149 -4.13 11.89 -1.13
C GLU A 149 -5.32 10.93 -1.22
N GLN A 150 -5.24 9.82 -1.96
CA GLN A 150 -6.24 8.75 -1.93
C GLN A 150 -6.45 8.16 -0.51
N SER A 151 -5.37 8.15 0.29
CA SER A 151 -5.40 7.72 1.70
C SER A 151 -5.92 8.79 2.66
N LYS A 152 -5.97 10.07 2.26
CA LYS A 152 -6.33 11.22 3.13
C LYS A 152 -7.64 11.90 2.79
N ALA A 153 -7.92 12.14 1.51
CA ALA A 153 -8.98 13.03 1.04
C ALA A 153 -10.38 12.57 1.49
N ARG A 154 -10.58 11.26 1.69
CA ARG A 154 -11.81 10.73 2.28
C ARG A 154 -12.03 11.20 3.72
N THR A 155 -11.01 11.28 4.58
CA THR A 155 -11.16 11.68 5.99
C THR A 155 -11.76 13.09 6.13
N LEU A 156 -11.39 14.03 5.25
CA LEU A 156 -11.95 15.38 5.24
C LEU A 156 -13.39 15.41 4.69
N ILE A 157 -13.68 14.62 3.65
CA ILE A 157 -15.05 14.50 3.11
C ILE A 157 -15.98 13.78 4.09
N GLU A 158 -15.48 12.78 4.82
CA GLU A 158 -16.21 12.03 5.85
C GLU A 158 -16.67 12.98 6.98
N LEU A 159 -15.76 13.82 7.50
CA LEU A 159 -16.09 14.91 8.44
C LEU A 159 -17.13 15.91 7.88
N LEU A 160 -17.02 16.30 6.60
CA LEU A 160 -18.00 17.20 5.96
C LEU A 160 -19.36 16.52 5.73
N THR A 161 -19.38 15.20 5.50
CA THR A 161 -20.58 14.40 5.25
C THR A 161 -21.44 14.23 6.51
N GLU A 162 -20.84 14.31 7.70
CA GLU A 162 -21.59 14.30 8.98
C GLU A 162 -22.57 15.46 9.14
N SER A 163 -22.38 16.57 8.40
CA SER A 163 -23.33 17.70 8.37
C SER A 163 -24.73 17.33 7.84
N LYS A 164 -24.85 16.21 7.10
CA LYS A 164 -26.06 15.44 6.74
C LYS A 164 -27.25 16.12 6.04
N ALA A 165 -27.37 17.45 6.05
CA ALA A 165 -28.63 18.15 5.76
C ALA A 165 -29.06 18.19 4.28
N ASP A 166 -28.13 18.24 3.33
CA ASP A 166 -28.41 18.64 1.93
C ASP A 166 -28.03 17.59 0.86
N ILE A 167 -27.45 16.46 1.30
CA ILE A 167 -26.65 15.55 0.44
C ILE A 167 -27.47 14.87 -0.68
N ARG A 168 -28.77 14.64 -0.47
CA ARG A 168 -29.64 13.89 -1.40
C ARG A 168 -30.38 14.77 -2.41
N ASN A 169 -30.27 16.10 -2.32
CA ASN A 169 -31.03 17.01 -3.19
C ASN A 169 -30.50 16.97 -4.63
N GLY A 170 -31.38 16.58 -5.57
CA GLY A 170 -31.11 16.55 -7.01
C GLY A 170 -30.67 15.20 -7.60
N VAL A 171 -30.77 14.09 -6.86
CA VAL A 171 -30.58 12.73 -7.39
C VAL A 171 -31.93 12.16 -7.86
N ASP A 172 -31.93 11.41 -8.95
CA ASP A 172 -33.10 10.62 -9.38
C ASP A 172 -33.48 9.57 -8.31
N PRO A 173 -34.70 9.60 -7.73
CA PRO A 173 -35.14 8.62 -6.75
C PRO A 173 -35.14 7.17 -7.28
N GLN A 174 -35.29 6.95 -8.58
CA GLN A 174 -35.22 5.59 -9.16
C GLN A 174 -33.80 5.03 -9.10
N LEU A 175 -32.77 5.85 -9.34
CA LEU A 175 -31.37 5.44 -9.21
C LEU A 175 -31.02 5.17 -7.75
N LEU A 176 -31.54 5.96 -6.80
CA LEU A 176 -31.38 5.69 -5.37
C LEU A 176 -32.05 4.39 -4.93
N GLN A 177 -33.26 4.10 -5.42
CA GLN A 177 -33.96 2.85 -5.10
C GLN A 177 -33.19 1.64 -5.66
N GLN A 178 -32.78 1.69 -6.93
CA GLN A 178 -31.94 0.63 -7.55
C GLN A 178 -30.62 0.43 -6.78
N GLU A 179 -30.03 1.51 -6.26
CA GLU A 179 -28.81 1.47 -5.45
C GLU A 179 -29.03 0.67 -4.15
N GLN A 180 -30.14 0.94 -3.45
CA GLN A 180 -30.53 0.21 -2.24
C GLN A 180 -30.97 -1.23 -2.52
N ASP A 181 -31.66 -1.49 -3.64
CA ASP A 181 -32.15 -2.82 -4.01
C ASP A 181 -30.98 -3.77 -4.33
N ILE A 182 -29.98 -3.30 -5.07
CA ILE A 182 -28.77 -4.07 -5.40
C ILE A 182 -27.93 -4.30 -4.13
N GLN A 183 -27.79 -3.29 -3.27
CA GLN A 183 -27.09 -3.43 -1.99
C GLN A 183 -27.77 -4.47 -1.09
N THR A 184 -29.10 -4.46 -0.98
CA THR A 184 -29.88 -5.44 -0.20
C THR A 184 -29.72 -6.86 -0.73
N GLN A 185 -29.62 -7.03 -2.06
CA GLN A 185 -29.36 -8.33 -2.69
C GLN A 185 -27.94 -8.83 -2.43
N LEU A 186 -26.92 -7.97 -2.52
CA LEU A 186 -25.53 -8.31 -2.17
C LEU A 186 -25.41 -8.74 -0.71
N ASP A 187 -26.00 -7.95 0.21
CA ASP A 187 -26.09 -8.25 1.64
C ASP A 187 -26.72 -9.63 1.93
N THR A 188 -27.74 -10.00 1.15
CA THR A 188 -28.46 -11.27 1.29
C THR A 188 -27.62 -12.44 0.75
N LEU A 189 -26.93 -12.25 -0.38
CA LEU A 189 -26.01 -13.25 -0.93
C LEU A 189 -24.82 -13.50 0.00
N ASP A 190 -24.21 -12.45 0.56
CA ASP A 190 -23.06 -12.61 1.45
C ASP A 190 -23.43 -13.26 2.79
N LYS A 191 -24.61 -12.95 3.36
CA LYS A 191 -25.17 -13.69 4.50
C LYS A 191 -25.36 -15.17 4.16
N ARG A 192 -25.95 -15.48 3.00
CA ARG A 192 -26.17 -16.88 2.57
C ARG A 192 -24.87 -17.63 2.28
N ARG A 193 -23.84 -16.94 1.77
CA ARG A 193 -22.49 -17.49 1.57
C ARG A 193 -21.85 -17.87 2.89
N LEU A 194 -21.94 -17.00 3.91
CA LEU A 194 -21.44 -17.25 5.26
C LEU A 194 -22.13 -18.42 5.96
N GLU A 195 -23.44 -18.59 5.79
CA GLU A 195 -24.17 -19.77 6.27
C GLU A 195 -23.60 -21.07 5.67
N LEU A 196 -23.46 -21.11 4.34
CA LEU A 196 -23.06 -22.31 3.60
C LEU A 196 -21.57 -22.66 3.75
N ALA A 197 -20.70 -21.69 4.01
CA ALA A 197 -19.26 -21.87 4.17
C ALA A 197 -18.86 -22.85 5.31
N ASN A 198 -19.77 -23.13 6.25
CA ASN A 198 -19.55 -24.05 7.36
C ASN A 198 -19.66 -25.54 6.99
N SER A 199 -19.97 -25.89 5.74
CA SER A 199 -20.14 -27.30 5.30
C SER A 199 -19.49 -27.57 3.95
N ARG A 200 -18.64 -28.61 3.90
CA ARG A 200 -17.73 -28.91 2.78
C ARG A 200 -18.41 -29.31 1.47
N ASP A 201 -19.66 -29.75 1.52
CA ASP A 201 -20.41 -30.21 0.34
C ASP A 201 -21.06 -29.06 -0.45
N ASN A 202 -21.04 -27.83 0.07
CA ASN A 202 -21.74 -26.68 -0.51
C ASN A 202 -21.00 -25.97 -1.66
N ASN A 203 -19.81 -26.43 -2.05
CA ASN A 203 -18.91 -25.71 -2.98
C ASN A 203 -19.58 -25.26 -4.29
N GLN A 204 -20.44 -26.09 -4.89
CA GLN A 204 -21.16 -25.72 -6.12
C GLN A 204 -22.26 -24.66 -5.89
N GLN A 205 -22.87 -24.64 -4.70
CA GLN A 205 -23.83 -23.59 -4.32
C GLN A 205 -23.10 -22.27 -4.06
N ILE A 206 -21.96 -22.32 -3.36
CA ILE A 206 -21.09 -21.16 -3.09
C ILE A 206 -20.63 -20.52 -4.41
N ALA A 207 -20.09 -21.30 -5.35
CA ALA A 207 -19.71 -20.81 -6.67
C ALA A 207 -20.89 -20.20 -7.47
N THR A 208 -22.11 -20.70 -7.27
CA THR A 208 -23.33 -20.13 -7.90
C THR A 208 -23.69 -18.77 -7.29
N LEU A 209 -23.62 -18.63 -5.96
CA LEU A 209 -23.84 -17.36 -5.26
C LEU A 209 -22.77 -16.33 -5.64
N GLU A 210 -21.52 -16.76 -5.84
CA GLU A 210 -20.41 -15.89 -6.24
C GLU A 210 -20.55 -15.37 -7.68
N ALA A 211 -21.06 -16.20 -8.61
CA ALA A 211 -21.41 -15.75 -9.95
C ALA A 211 -22.56 -14.71 -9.93
N GLN A 212 -23.57 -14.90 -9.08
CA GLN A 212 -24.66 -13.94 -8.86
C GLN A 212 -24.13 -12.63 -8.24
N ARG A 213 -23.28 -12.74 -7.21
CA ARG A 213 -22.63 -11.62 -6.53
C ARG A 213 -21.79 -10.77 -7.49
N SER A 214 -20.92 -11.40 -8.29
CA SER A 214 -20.10 -10.73 -9.31
C SER A 214 -20.94 -10.01 -10.39
N THR A 215 -22.10 -10.58 -10.73
CA THR A 215 -23.08 -9.93 -11.64
C THR A 215 -23.68 -8.67 -10.99
N LEU A 216 -24.13 -8.76 -9.74
CA LEU A 216 -24.68 -7.64 -8.98
C LEU A 216 -23.64 -6.54 -8.69
N GLU A 217 -22.40 -6.89 -8.37
CA GLU A 217 -21.30 -5.92 -8.22
C GLU A 217 -21.04 -5.17 -9.53
N THR A 218 -21.18 -5.83 -10.68
CA THR A 218 -21.03 -5.20 -11.99
C THR A 218 -22.21 -4.29 -12.32
N GLN A 219 -23.43 -4.67 -11.97
CA GLN A 219 -24.61 -3.79 -12.04
C GLN A 219 -24.46 -2.57 -11.11
N TYR A 220 -23.99 -2.78 -9.88
CA TYR A 220 -23.71 -1.72 -8.90
C TYR A 220 -22.66 -0.72 -9.40
N ARG A 221 -21.53 -1.20 -9.96
CA ARG A 221 -20.50 -0.33 -10.57
C ARG A 221 -21.04 0.48 -11.76
N ASN A 222 -21.88 -0.12 -12.60
CA ASN A 222 -22.52 0.59 -13.73
C ASN A 222 -23.52 1.65 -13.23
N LEU A 223 -24.33 1.33 -12.22
CA LEU A 223 -25.25 2.28 -11.59
C LEU A 223 -24.49 3.43 -10.91
N GLN A 224 -23.38 3.15 -10.21
CA GLN A 224 -22.52 4.20 -9.66
C GLN A 224 -21.97 5.13 -10.75
N ALA A 225 -21.60 4.60 -11.92
CA ALA A 225 -21.18 5.42 -13.07
C ALA A 225 -22.32 6.29 -13.61
N GLN A 226 -23.54 5.76 -13.70
CA GLN A 226 -24.74 6.52 -14.09
C GLN A 226 -25.09 7.62 -13.06
N ILE A 227 -25.00 7.32 -11.77
CA ILE A 227 -25.18 8.29 -10.67
C ILE A 227 -24.09 9.38 -10.72
N ARG A 228 -22.83 9.04 -11.04
CA ARG A 228 -21.75 10.02 -11.25
C ARG A 228 -22.04 10.96 -12.43
N ALA A 229 -22.56 10.44 -13.53
CA ALA A 229 -22.89 11.22 -14.72
C ALA A 229 -24.13 12.11 -14.55
N THR A 230 -25.17 11.62 -13.89
CA THR A 230 -26.45 12.34 -13.70
C THR A 230 -26.46 13.27 -12.49
N SER A 231 -25.75 12.91 -11.42
CA SER A 231 -25.85 13.55 -10.10
C SER A 231 -24.47 13.92 -9.51
N PRO A 232 -23.65 14.77 -10.17
CA PRO A 232 -22.24 14.95 -9.80
C PRO A 232 -21.99 15.41 -8.36
N LYS A 233 -22.88 16.23 -7.77
CA LYS A 233 -22.76 16.70 -6.38
C LYS A 233 -22.91 15.56 -5.37
N TYR A 234 -23.96 14.75 -5.47
CA TYR A 234 -24.16 13.55 -4.63
C TYR A 234 -23.01 12.56 -4.82
N ALA A 235 -22.57 12.37 -6.07
CA ALA A 235 -21.48 11.47 -6.38
C ALA A 235 -20.12 11.94 -5.84
N ALA A 236 -19.84 13.25 -5.81
CA ALA A 236 -18.63 13.80 -5.18
C ALA A 236 -18.62 13.60 -3.66
N LEU A 237 -19.78 13.68 -3.01
CA LEU A 237 -19.93 13.47 -1.56
C LEU A 237 -19.88 11.98 -1.19
N LYS A 238 -20.55 11.10 -1.95
CA LYS A 238 -20.63 9.65 -1.66
C LYS A 238 -19.44 8.86 -2.20
N TYR A 239 -18.86 9.28 -3.32
CA TYR A 239 -17.77 8.61 -4.03
C TYR A 239 -16.60 9.57 -4.31
N PRO A 240 -16.08 10.30 -3.30
CA PRO A 240 -15.02 11.29 -3.49
C PRO A 240 -13.83 10.67 -4.22
N GLN A 241 -13.48 11.26 -5.35
CA GLN A 241 -12.23 10.99 -6.03
C GLN A 241 -11.15 11.89 -5.41
N PRO A 242 -9.97 11.37 -5.04
CA PRO A 242 -8.86 12.23 -4.67
C PRO A 242 -8.46 13.07 -5.89
N LEU A 243 -8.21 14.36 -5.67
CA LEU A 243 -7.70 15.22 -6.74
C LEU A 243 -6.29 14.76 -7.14
N THR A 244 -6.02 14.72 -8.44
CA THR A 244 -4.66 14.47 -8.93
C THR A 244 -3.76 15.68 -8.66
N LEU A 245 -2.44 15.48 -8.65
CA LEU A 245 -1.46 16.57 -8.67
C LEU A 245 -1.82 17.69 -9.67
N GLU A 246 -2.17 17.31 -10.90
CA GLU A 246 -2.56 18.26 -11.96
C GLU A 246 -3.81 19.06 -11.59
N GLN A 247 -4.85 18.41 -11.06
CA GLN A 247 -6.08 19.09 -10.62
C GLN A 247 -5.81 20.05 -9.46
N ILE A 248 -4.97 19.66 -8.50
CA ILE A 248 -4.55 20.52 -7.39
C ILE A 248 -3.79 21.75 -7.92
N GLN A 249 -2.85 21.55 -8.84
CA GLN A 249 -2.07 22.62 -9.45
C GLN A 249 -2.91 23.57 -10.33
N GLN A 250 -3.91 23.06 -11.06
CA GLN A 250 -4.75 23.87 -11.95
C GLN A 250 -5.95 24.53 -11.27
N GLN A 251 -6.50 23.93 -10.20
CA GLN A 251 -7.82 24.30 -9.66
C GLN A 251 -7.78 24.79 -8.20
N ILE A 252 -6.71 24.50 -7.44
CA ILE A 252 -6.63 24.76 -6.00
C ILE A 252 -5.48 25.74 -5.65
N LEU A 253 -4.33 25.64 -6.31
CA LEU A 253 -3.14 26.43 -5.98
C LEU A 253 -3.05 27.76 -6.75
N ASP A 254 -2.82 28.84 -6.00
CA ASP A 254 -2.37 30.12 -6.54
C ASP A 254 -0.83 30.22 -6.53
N ASP A 255 -0.30 31.36 -7.01
CA ASP A 255 1.14 31.57 -7.17
C ASP A 255 1.89 31.77 -5.84
N ASN A 256 1.19 31.91 -4.71
CA ASN A 256 1.76 32.15 -3.38
C ASN A 256 1.55 30.97 -2.41
N THR A 257 0.76 29.97 -2.79
CA THR A 257 0.38 28.84 -1.94
C THR A 257 1.21 27.60 -2.24
N VAL A 258 1.65 26.91 -1.17
CA VAL A 258 2.26 25.57 -1.26
C VAL A 258 1.55 24.57 -0.36
N ILE A 259 1.33 23.37 -0.88
CA ILE A 259 0.84 22.23 -0.10
C ILE A 259 2.03 21.41 0.38
N LEU A 260 2.04 21.10 1.69
CA LEU A 260 2.94 20.15 2.31
C LEU A 260 2.15 18.90 2.69
N SER A 261 2.34 17.80 1.94
CA SER A 261 1.70 16.52 2.22
C SER A 261 2.76 15.48 2.60
N TYR A 262 2.57 14.78 3.72
CA TYR A 262 3.51 13.76 4.20
C TYR A 262 2.85 12.39 4.36
N SER A 263 3.67 11.32 4.31
CA SER A 263 3.27 9.95 4.61
C SER A 263 4.27 9.31 5.57
N LEU A 264 3.81 8.85 6.73
CA LEU A 264 4.64 8.26 7.78
C LEU A 264 4.75 6.74 7.61
N GLY A 265 5.96 6.24 7.45
CA GLY A 265 6.26 4.81 7.24
C GLY A 265 7.24 4.24 8.26
N GLU A 266 7.25 2.92 8.42
CA GLU A 266 7.99 2.22 9.48
C GLU A 266 9.52 2.34 9.36
N LYS A 267 10.04 2.39 8.14
CA LYS A 267 11.48 2.44 7.84
C LYS A 267 11.94 3.84 7.41
N ARG A 268 11.08 4.52 6.66
CA ARG A 268 11.26 5.82 6.01
C ARG A 268 9.89 6.49 5.94
N SER A 269 9.86 7.81 5.98
CA SER A 269 8.68 8.63 5.71
C SER A 269 8.95 9.51 4.49
N TYR A 270 7.92 10.11 3.92
CA TYR A 270 8.04 10.97 2.75
C TYR A 270 7.28 12.28 2.94
N LEU A 271 7.80 13.36 2.34
CA LEU A 271 7.17 14.68 2.30
C LEU A 271 7.18 15.17 0.85
N TRP A 272 6.03 15.60 0.34
CA TRP A 272 5.85 16.31 -0.91
C TRP A 272 5.61 17.79 -0.64
N LEU A 273 6.32 18.64 -1.37
CA LEU A 273 6.07 20.08 -1.46
C LEU A 273 5.55 20.36 -2.87
N ILE A 274 4.37 20.95 -2.95
CA ILE A 274 3.67 21.20 -4.21
C ILE A 274 3.34 22.68 -4.31
N SER A 275 3.86 23.34 -5.34
CA SER A 275 3.38 24.65 -5.80
C SER A 275 2.51 24.47 -7.04
N LYS A 276 1.87 25.54 -7.49
CA LYS A 276 1.09 25.59 -8.73
C LYS A 276 1.83 25.10 -9.98
N THR A 277 3.17 25.18 -10.00
CA THR A 277 4.00 24.84 -11.17
C THR A 277 4.98 23.69 -10.92
N GLU A 278 5.34 23.39 -9.67
CA GLU A 278 6.42 22.46 -9.33
C GLU A 278 6.02 21.45 -8.25
N MET A 279 6.67 20.29 -8.29
CA MET A 279 6.51 19.22 -7.32
C MET A 279 7.88 18.72 -6.87
N SER A 280 8.22 18.90 -5.60
CA SER A 280 9.41 18.34 -4.96
C SER A 280 9.04 17.26 -3.94
N SER A 281 9.94 16.31 -3.71
CA SER A 281 9.76 15.33 -2.63
C SER A 281 11.06 15.02 -1.90
N TYR A 282 10.89 14.70 -0.62
CA TYR A 282 11.97 14.50 0.34
C TYR A 282 11.74 13.21 1.11
N GLU A 283 12.80 12.41 1.25
CA GLU A 283 12.81 11.29 2.19
C GLU A 283 13.07 11.82 3.61
N LEU A 284 12.32 11.29 4.57
CA LEU A 284 12.37 11.61 5.99
C LEU A 284 12.61 10.33 6.81
N PRO A 285 13.04 10.45 8.09
CA PRO A 285 13.18 9.31 8.99
C PRO A 285 11.90 8.47 9.15
N ALA A 286 12.04 7.27 9.69
CA ALA A 286 10.91 6.44 10.13
C ALA A 286 9.90 7.25 10.98
N GLY A 287 8.60 7.02 10.80
CA GLY A 287 7.52 7.79 11.42
C GLY A 287 7.67 7.90 12.94
N LYS A 288 8.04 6.79 13.60
CA LYS A 288 8.32 6.76 15.04
C LYS A 288 9.39 7.76 15.49
N ILE A 289 10.46 7.96 14.72
CA ILE A 289 11.51 8.94 15.05
C ILE A 289 10.94 10.37 14.99
N ILE A 290 10.02 10.64 14.06
CA ILE A 290 9.35 11.93 13.92
C ILE A 290 8.36 12.14 15.08
N GLU A 291 7.59 11.12 15.44
CA GLU A 291 6.68 11.11 16.60
C GLU A 291 7.43 11.33 17.92
N ASP A 292 8.53 10.61 18.16
CA ASP A 292 9.38 10.77 19.34
C ASP A 292 9.96 12.21 19.43
N LEU A 293 10.35 12.81 18.31
CA LEU A 293 10.85 14.19 18.25
C LEU A 293 9.76 15.25 18.46
N ILE A 294 8.51 14.98 18.09
CA ILE A 294 7.35 15.85 18.37
C ILE A 294 7.04 15.81 19.87
N ASN A 295 6.94 14.62 20.45
CA ASN A 295 6.61 14.42 21.87
C ASN A 295 7.67 15.03 22.81
N GLN A 296 8.94 15.10 22.39
CA GLN A 296 10.02 15.78 23.12
C GLN A 296 9.93 17.32 23.09
N LYS A 297 9.29 17.90 22.05
CA LYS A 297 9.15 19.36 21.88
C LYS A 297 7.80 19.90 22.39
N SER A 298 6.77 19.06 22.33
CA SER A 298 5.43 19.35 22.80
C SER A 298 5.05 18.31 23.88
N PRO A 299 5.40 18.55 25.16
CA PRO A 299 4.97 17.66 26.23
C PRO A 299 3.44 17.60 26.28
N PRO A 300 2.85 16.45 26.68
CA PRO A 300 1.40 16.29 26.68
C PRO A 300 0.73 17.33 27.59
N PRO A 301 -0.46 17.84 27.22
CA PRO A 301 -1.17 18.83 28.03
C PRO A 301 -1.43 18.28 29.43
N ILE A 302 -1.02 19.02 30.45
CA ILE A 302 -1.24 18.65 31.85
C ILE A 302 -2.75 18.69 32.10
N TYR A 303 -3.36 17.50 32.21
CA TYR A 303 -4.77 17.37 32.53
C TYR A 303 -5.03 17.89 33.95
N GLN A 304 -5.53 19.11 34.05
CA GLN A 304 -6.12 19.63 35.28
C GLN A 304 -7.58 19.18 35.32
N PRO A 305 -8.00 18.35 36.30
CA PRO A 305 -9.42 18.04 36.48
C PRO A 305 -10.18 19.33 36.86
N PRO A 306 -11.45 19.47 36.45
CA PRO A 306 -12.27 20.61 36.86
C PRO A 306 -12.43 20.66 38.39
N HIS A 307 -12.42 21.88 38.93
CA HIS A 307 -12.64 22.19 40.35
C HIS A 307 -14.13 22.20 40.73
#